data_AF-A0A370TAY8-F1
#
_entry.id   AF-A0A370TAY8-F1
#
_cell.length_a   1.000
_cell.length_b   1.000
_cell.length_c   1.000
_cell.angle_alpha   90.00
_cell.angle_beta   90.00
_cell.angle_gamma   90.00
#
_symmetry.space_group_name_H-M   'P 1'
#
loop_
_entity.id
_entity.type
_entity.pdbx_description
1 polymer ?
#
loop_
_entity_poly.entity_id
_entity_poly.type
_entity_poly.pdbx_seq_one_letter_code
_entity_poly.pdbx_strand_id
1 'polypeptide(L)'
;MSLVHLSNVCSHLQNASKARLGLTSVPSSNMILRLTLALQTSGFLSTVARGGLTPPPFDALSTYVPEPVTQENISTRRLWLGLKYWNNEPVLSQMSMVSKPTKRIWMDVEGLGRIVRGREAGFVKGLTKPGECMFISTDRGILEARECVERKVGGMLLCRVL
;
A
#
# COMPACT_ATOMS: atom_id res chain seq x y z
N MET A 1 -10.65 -10.62 -4.44
CA MET A 1 -9.43 -9.81 -4.30
C MET A 1 -8.58 -9.93 -5.56
N SER A 2 -8.46 -8.86 -6.35
CA SER A 2 -7.72 -8.88 -7.60
C SER A 2 -6.29 -8.39 -7.38
N LEU A 3 -5.32 -9.30 -7.42
CA LEU A 3 -3.89 -8.95 -7.40
C LEU A 3 -3.47 -8.18 -8.66
N VAL A 4 -4.23 -8.27 -9.76
CA VAL A 4 -3.99 -7.52 -11.00
C VAL A 4 -4.20 -6.03 -10.77
N HIS A 5 -5.31 -5.65 -10.12
CA HIS A 5 -5.54 -4.24 -9.80
C HIS A 5 -4.51 -3.72 -8.80
N LEU A 6 -4.11 -4.54 -7.84
CA LEU A 6 -3.09 -4.15 -6.87
C LEU A 6 -1.71 -3.97 -7.54
N SER A 7 -1.33 -4.82 -8.49
CA SER A 7 -0.10 -4.61 -9.26
C SER A 7 -0.12 -3.32 -10.07
N ASN A 8 -1.26 -2.98 -10.68
CA ASN A 8 -1.41 -1.72 -11.41
C ASN A 8 -1.29 -0.52 -10.47
N VAL A 9 -1.84 -0.61 -9.26
CA VAL A 9 -1.72 0.44 -8.22
C VAL A 9 -0.26 0.61 -7.78
N CYS A 10 0.47 -0.48 -7.54
CA CYS A 10 1.89 -0.42 -7.19
C CYS A 10 2.71 0.32 -8.27
N SER A 11 2.52 -0.06 -9.53
CA SER A 11 3.20 0.60 -10.66
C SER A 11 2.77 2.06 -10.82
N HIS A 12 1.47 2.35 -10.65
CA HIS A 12 0.94 3.70 -10.74
C HIS A 12 1.51 4.62 -9.65
N LEU A 13 1.56 4.16 -8.39
CA LEU A 13 2.16 4.90 -7.28
C LEU A 13 3.65 5.17 -7.50
N GLN A 14 4.38 4.19 -8.04
CA GLN A 14 5.78 4.39 -8.39
C GLN A 14 5.96 5.43 -9.51
N ASN A 15 5.10 5.42 -10.53
CA ASN A 15 5.13 6.40 -11.62
C ASN A 15 4.76 7.80 -11.13
N ALA A 16 3.73 7.92 -10.29
CA ALA A 16 3.31 9.19 -9.70
C ALA A 16 4.41 9.79 -8.80
N SER A 17 5.11 8.95 -8.04
CA SER A 17 6.22 9.36 -7.19
C SER A 17 7.40 9.86 -8.02
N LYS A 18 7.76 9.16 -9.10
CA LYS A 18 8.79 9.59 -10.07
C LYS A 18 8.44 10.90 -10.77
N ALA A 19 7.16 11.09 -11.11
CA ALA A 19 6.65 12.31 -11.73
C ALA A 19 6.48 13.49 -10.75
N ARG A 20 6.82 13.30 -9.46
CA ARG A 20 6.74 14.34 -8.42
C ARG A 20 5.32 14.93 -8.24
N LEU A 21 4.28 14.10 -8.40
CA LEU A 21 2.90 14.53 -8.19
C LEU A 21 2.59 14.66 -6.70
N GLY A 22 2.00 15.78 -6.26
CA GLY A 22 1.58 15.92 -4.86
C GLY A 22 0.38 15.03 -4.48
N LEU A 23 -0.47 14.71 -5.45
CA LEU A 23 -1.71 13.96 -5.27
C LEU A 23 -1.93 13.03 -6.45
N THR A 24 -2.43 11.83 -6.19
CA THR A 24 -2.83 10.89 -7.24
C THR A 24 -4.11 10.13 -6.87
N SER A 25 -4.74 9.48 -7.85
CA SER A 25 -5.99 8.74 -7.63
C SER A 25 -5.89 7.28 -8.08
N VAL A 26 -6.44 6.38 -7.29
CA VAL A 26 -6.51 4.94 -7.57
C VAL A 26 -7.96 4.42 -7.49
N PRO A 27 -8.28 3.26 -8.11
CA PRO A 27 -9.61 2.69 -8.02
C PRO A 27 -10.05 2.42 -6.57
N SER A 28 -11.32 2.71 -6.27
CA SER A 28 -11.88 2.46 -4.96
C SER A 28 -12.21 0.97 -4.78
N SER A 29 -11.44 0.28 -3.95
CA SER A 29 -11.76 -1.08 -3.50
C SER A 29 -11.33 -1.28 -2.05
N ASN A 30 -11.97 -2.19 -1.34
CA ASN A 30 -11.65 -2.47 0.07
C ASN A 30 -10.20 -2.93 0.27
N MET A 31 -9.64 -3.68 -0.67
CA MET A 31 -8.25 -4.15 -0.60
C MET A 31 -7.26 -3.00 -0.76
N ILE A 32 -7.48 -2.17 -1.79
CA ILE A 32 -6.63 -1.00 -2.06
C ILE A 32 -6.73 -0.03 -0.89
N LEU A 33 -7.95 0.23 -0.39
CA LEU A 33 -8.17 1.09 0.78
C LEU A 33 -7.37 0.62 1.99
N ARG A 34 -7.46 -0.66 2.36
CA ARG A 34 -6.72 -1.22 3.50
C ARG A 34 -5.20 -1.10 3.31
N LEU A 35 -4.70 -1.35 2.10
CA LEU A 35 -3.27 -1.19 1.80
C LEU A 35 -2.84 0.27 1.90
N THR A 36 -3.61 1.20 1.33
CA THR A 36 -3.30 2.63 1.36
C THR A 36 -3.35 3.19 2.79
N LEU A 37 -4.28 2.71 3.62
CA LEU A 37 -4.32 3.06 5.04
C LEU A 37 -3.08 2.52 5.78
N ALA A 38 -2.67 1.28 5.51
CA ALA A 38 -1.45 0.72 6.08
C ALA A 38 -0.18 1.52 5.65
N LEU A 39 -0.14 1.97 4.40
CA LEU A 39 0.92 2.86 3.89
C LEU A 39 0.89 4.25 4.55
N GLN A 40 -0.29 4.77 4.88
CA GLN A 40 -0.43 6.04 5.59
C GLN A 40 0.06 5.90 7.04
N THR A 41 -0.34 4.83 7.74
CA THR A 41 0.09 4.57 9.13
C THR A 41 1.59 4.31 9.23
N SER A 42 2.19 3.67 8.22
CA SER A 42 3.64 3.47 8.16
C SER A 42 4.40 4.69 7.64
N GLY A 43 3.70 5.77 7.29
CA GLY A 43 4.31 7.06 6.93
C GLY A 43 4.65 7.27 5.46
N PHE A 44 4.39 6.33 4.54
CA PHE A 44 4.67 6.50 3.10
C PHE A 44 3.73 7.48 2.40
N LEU A 45 2.46 7.53 2.82
CA LEU A 45 1.45 8.46 2.30
C LEU A 45 1.13 9.55 3.31
N SER A 46 0.79 10.75 2.85
CA SER A 46 0.33 11.84 3.72
C SER A 46 -1.14 11.69 4.06
N THR A 47 -1.96 11.43 3.05
CA THR A 47 -3.42 11.39 3.19
C THR A 47 -4.04 10.30 2.32
N VAL A 48 -5.15 9.76 2.79
CA VAL A 48 -6.00 8.82 2.06
C VAL A 48 -7.45 9.29 2.21
N ALA A 49 -8.03 9.78 1.12
CA ALA A 49 -9.40 10.27 1.09
C ALA A 49 -10.21 9.53 0.00
N ARG A 50 -11.45 9.17 0.30
CA ARG A 50 -12.39 8.72 -0.75
C ARG A 50 -12.96 9.96 -1.44
N GLY A 51 -13.12 9.93 -2.76
CA GLY A 51 -13.69 11.05 -3.51
C GLY A 51 -14.30 10.61 -4.83
N GLY A 52 -14.76 11.59 -5.63
CA GLY A 52 -15.25 11.35 -6.99
C GLY A 52 -14.12 11.25 -8.01
N LEU A 53 -14.48 11.46 -9.28
CA LEU A 53 -13.53 11.52 -10.41
C LEU A 53 -12.61 12.75 -10.35
N THR A 54 -13.05 13.81 -9.68
CA THR A 54 -12.29 15.04 -9.47
C THR A 54 -11.58 15.01 -8.12
N PRO A 55 -10.38 15.61 -8.02
CA PRO A 55 -9.65 15.69 -6.77
C PRO A 55 -10.42 16.52 -5.74
N PRO A 56 -10.39 16.15 -4.45
CA PRO A 56 -10.85 17.02 -3.39
C PRO A 56 -9.98 18.29 -3.33
N PRO A 57 -10.51 19.42 -2.85
CA PRO A 57 -9.74 20.66 -2.68
C PRO A 57 -8.50 20.42 -1.82
N PHE A 58 -7.33 20.91 -2.28
CA PHE A 58 -6.05 20.70 -1.60
C PHE A 58 -6.01 21.27 -0.17
N ASP A 59 -6.67 22.40 0.06
CA ASP A 59 -6.68 23.12 1.33
C ASP A 59 -7.49 22.40 2.43
N ALA A 60 -8.52 21.64 2.03
CA ALA A 60 -9.43 20.97 2.95
C ALA A 60 -9.24 19.45 2.99
N LEU A 61 -8.08 18.93 2.56
CA LEU A 61 -7.92 17.49 2.31
C LEU A 61 -8.01 16.63 3.58
N SER A 62 -7.68 17.19 4.75
CA SER A 62 -7.79 16.54 6.06
C SER A 62 -9.20 16.62 6.67
N THR A 63 -9.94 17.68 6.37
CA THR A 63 -11.31 17.93 6.86
C THR A 63 -12.38 17.51 5.86
N TYR A 64 -11.98 17.05 4.68
CA TYR A 64 -12.87 16.62 3.62
C TYR A 64 -13.77 15.48 4.09
N VAL A 65 -15.08 15.73 4.13
CA VAL A 65 -16.09 14.73 4.42
C VAL A 65 -16.54 14.10 3.10
N PRO A 66 -16.22 12.81 2.85
CA PRO A 66 -16.68 12.15 1.64
C PRO A 66 -18.18 11.92 1.69
N GLU A 67 -18.85 12.09 0.54
CA GLU A 67 -20.22 11.66 0.36
C GLU A 67 -20.37 10.15 0.62
N PRO A 68 -21.52 9.70 1.15
CA PRO A 68 -21.76 8.28 1.37
C PRO A 68 -21.69 7.52 0.05
N VAL A 69 -21.07 6.33 0.09
CA VAL A 69 -20.97 5.47 -1.09
C VAL A 69 -22.30 4.75 -1.27
N THR A 70 -23.00 5.04 -2.37
CA THR A 70 -24.28 4.44 -2.76
C THR A 70 -24.11 3.66 -4.05
N GLN A 71 -25.10 2.85 -4.44
CA GLN A 71 -25.05 2.07 -5.69
C GLN A 71 -24.93 2.97 -6.93
N GLU A 72 -25.50 4.18 -6.88
CA GLU A 72 -25.47 5.14 -7.98
C GLU A 72 -24.08 5.75 -8.20
N ASN A 73 -23.31 5.95 -7.13
CA ASN A 73 -22.04 6.65 -7.20
C ASN A 73 -20.80 5.73 -7.13
N ILE A 74 -20.97 4.44 -6.81
CA ILE A 74 -19.85 3.52 -6.59
C ILE A 74 -18.89 3.42 -7.78
N SER A 75 -19.39 3.56 -9.00
CA SER A 75 -18.61 3.48 -10.25
C SER A 75 -17.68 4.68 -10.44
N THR A 76 -18.05 5.85 -9.91
CA THR A 76 -17.27 7.09 -10.04
C THR A 76 -16.33 7.32 -8.86
N ARG A 77 -16.40 6.49 -7.81
CA ARG A 77 -15.56 6.64 -6.61
C ARG A 77 -14.12 6.23 -6.84
N ARG A 78 -13.22 7.08 -6.33
CA ARG A 78 -11.77 6.89 -6.34
C ARG A 78 -11.21 7.08 -4.94
N LEU A 79 -10.01 6.56 -4.73
CA LEU A 79 -9.18 6.87 -3.56
C LEU A 79 -8.13 7.89 -3.98
N TRP A 80 -8.16 9.04 -3.36
CA TRP A 80 -7.19 10.12 -3.52
C TRP A 80 -6.10 9.97 -2.47
N LEU A 81 -4.86 9.92 -2.94
CA LEU A 81 -3.67 9.60 -2.16
C LEU A 81 -2.69 10.76 -2.22
N GLY A 82 -2.36 11.32 -1.06
CA GLY A 82 -1.31 12.34 -0.94
C GLY A 82 0.07 11.69 -0.91
N LEU A 83 0.93 12.09 -1.83
CA LEU A 83 2.32 11.62 -1.88
C LEU A 83 3.22 12.54 -1.05
N LYS A 84 4.23 11.94 -0.41
CA LYS A 84 5.20 12.67 0.41
C LYS A 84 6.53 12.82 -0.29
N TYR A 85 7.13 13.98 -0.12
CA TYR A 85 8.47 14.31 -0.58
C TYR A 85 9.25 14.96 0.55
N TRP A 86 10.49 14.55 0.73
CA TRP A 86 11.40 15.08 1.73
C TRP A 86 12.78 15.28 1.10
N ASN A 87 13.44 16.41 1.37
CA ASN A 87 14.74 16.73 0.78
C ASN A 87 14.82 16.54 -0.76
N ASN A 88 13.76 16.94 -1.48
CA ASN A 88 13.61 16.73 -2.92
C ASN A 88 13.61 15.26 -3.39
N GLU A 89 13.39 14.30 -2.49
CA GLU A 89 13.24 12.88 -2.80
C GLU A 89 11.83 12.37 -2.41
N PRO A 90 11.23 11.45 -3.18
CA PRO A 90 9.97 10.84 -2.78
C PRO A 90 10.16 9.91 -1.58
N VAL A 91 9.28 10.03 -0.57
CA VAL A 91 9.26 9.10 0.58
C VAL A 91 8.86 7.69 0.14
N LEU A 92 7.98 7.57 -0.85
CA LEU A 92 7.68 6.32 -1.52
C LEU A 92 8.51 6.27 -2.81
N SER A 93 9.74 5.77 -2.69
CA SER A 93 10.71 5.72 -3.80
C SER A 93 10.49 4.49 -4.70
N GLN A 94 10.21 3.34 -4.10
CA GLN A 94 10.03 2.07 -4.79
C GLN A 94 8.86 1.30 -4.22
N MET A 95 8.01 0.77 -5.11
CA MET A 95 6.92 -0.11 -4.73
C MET A 95 6.82 -1.26 -5.72
N SER A 96 6.94 -2.49 -5.23
CA SER A 96 6.96 -3.69 -6.06
C SER A 96 6.07 -4.78 -5.49
N MET A 97 5.43 -5.53 -6.38
CA MET A 97 4.60 -6.67 -5.99
C MET A 97 5.45 -7.90 -5.68
N VAL A 98 5.13 -8.55 -4.56
CA VAL A 98 5.73 -9.84 -4.17
C VAL A 98 4.87 -10.99 -4.69
N SER A 99 3.60 -11.04 -4.29
CA SER A 99 2.63 -12.00 -4.86
C SER A 99 2.05 -11.46 -6.16
N LYS A 100 2.27 -12.19 -7.26
CA LYS A 100 1.65 -11.89 -8.56
C LYS A 100 0.38 -12.73 -8.75
N PRO A 101 -0.55 -12.31 -9.64
CA PRO A 101 -1.73 -13.12 -9.98
C PRO A 101 -1.39 -14.56 -10.39
N THR A 102 -0.27 -14.75 -11.09
CA THR A 102 0.24 -16.04 -11.56
C THR A 102 0.92 -16.88 -10.47
N LYS A 103 1.53 -16.24 -9.46
CA LYS A 103 2.20 -16.92 -8.36
C LYS A 103 1.99 -16.13 -7.06
N ARG A 104 1.11 -16.67 -6.21
CA ARG A 104 0.84 -16.15 -4.87
C ARG A 104 1.83 -16.74 -3.89
N ILE A 105 2.42 -15.89 -3.06
CA ILE A 105 3.45 -16.28 -2.10
C ILE A 105 2.87 -16.09 -0.71
N TRP A 106 2.77 -17.20 0.02
CA TRP A 106 2.35 -17.25 1.41
C TRP A 106 3.57 -17.49 2.28
N MET A 107 3.58 -16.89 3.46
CA MET A 107 4.66 -17.03 4.42
C MET A 107 4.09 -17.24 5.82
N ASP A 108 4.73 -18.14 6.56
CA ASP A 108 4.48 -18.39 7.96
C ASP A 108 5.24 -17.39 8.84
N VAL A 109 4.98 -17.45 10.14
CA VAL A 109 5.59 -16.53 11.13
C VAL A 109 7.10 -16.70 11.18
N GLU A 110 7.62 -17.93 11.06
CA GLU A 110 9.05 -18.19 11.09
C GLU A 110 9.76 -17.60 9.87
N GLY A 111 9.21 -17.83 8.67
CA GLY A 111 9.69 -17.24 7.43
C GLY A 111 9.67 -15.71 7.43
N LEU A 112 8.58 -15.11 7.93
CA LEU A 112 8.50 -13.66 8.13
C LEU A 112 9.58 -13.16 9.12
N GLY A 113 9.81 -13.90 10.20
CA GLY A 113 10.85 -13.60 11.17
C GLY A 113 12.27 -13.64 10.59
N ARG A 114 12.52 -14.50 9.59
CA ARG A 114 13.79 -14.52 8.83
C ARG A 114 13.89 -13.31 7.91
N ILE A 115 12.82 -12.98 7.17
CA ILE A 115 12.75 -11.84 6.24
C ILE A 115 13.00 -10.51 6.96
N VAL A 116 12.35 -10.29 8.10
CA VAL A 116 12.51 -9.07 8.92
C VAL A 116 13.95 -8.92 9.43
N ARG A 117 14.65 -10.02 9.70
CA ARG A 117 16.07 -10.04 10.09
C ARG A 117 17.04 -9.96 8.90
N GLY A 118 16.55 -9.66 7.71
CA GLY A 118 17.36 -9.53 6.49
C GLY A 118 17.79 -10.86 5.87
N ARG A 119 17.30 -12.00 6.36
CA ARG A 119 17.60 -13.33 5.80
C ARG A 119 16.55 -13.72 4.77
N GLU A 120 16.96 -14.53 3.80
CA GLU A 120 16.05 -15.04 2.78
C GLU A 120 15.14 -16.14 3.36
N ALA A 121 13.90 -16.19 2.88
CA ALA A 121 12.94 -17.25 3.19
C ALA A 121 12.28 -17.72 1.89
N GLY A 122 12.59 -18.95 1.48
CA GLY A 122 12.14 -19.50 0.21
C GLY A 122 12.59 -18.64 -0.97
N PHE A 123 11.63 -18.11 -1.74
CA PHE A 123 11.88 -17.28 -2.92
C PHE A 123 11.93 -15.77 -2.61
N VAL A 124 11.81 -15.38 -1.34
CA VAL A 124 11.67 -13.99 -0.93
C VAL A 124 12.95 -13.53 -0.23
N LYS A 125 13.57 -12.50 -0.79
CA LYS A 125 14.76 -11.87 -0.20
C LYS A 125 14.38 -11.13 1.08
N GLY A 126 15.28 -11.18 2.07
CA GLY A 126 15.12 -10.43 3.32
C GLY A 126 15.02 -8.92 3.11
N LEU A 127 14.50 -8.22 4.12
CA LEU A 127 14.50 -6.75 4.19
C LEU A 127 15.91 -6.29 4.55
N THR A 128 16.65 -5.79 3.57
CA THR A 128 18.07 -5.42 3.73
C THR A 128 18.30 -3.92 3.72
N LYS A 129 17.34 -3.15 3.18
CA LYS A 129 17.45 -1.70 3.13
C LYS A 129 16.78 -1.08 4.36
N PRO A 130 17.41 -0.10 5.03
CA PRO A 130 16.74 0.68 6.06
C PRO A 130 15.49 1.38 5.49
N GLY A 131 14.40 1.43 6.27
CA GLY A 131 13.12 2.00 5.84
C GLY A 131 12.26 1.07 4.97
N GLU A 132 12.79 -0.10 4.59
CA GLU A 132 12.05 -1.05 3.77
C GLU A 132 10.96 -1.78 4.56
N CYS A 133 9.76 -1.79 3.98
CA CYS A 133 8.57 -2.41 4.54
C CYS A 133 8.00 -3.45 3.57
N MET A 134 7.41 -4.49 4.14
CA MET A 134 6.65 -5.48 3.40
C MET A 134 5.27 -5.57 4.00
N PHE A 135 4.24 -5.51 3.16
CA PHE A 135 2.84 -5.58 3.57
C PHE A 135 2.27 -6.96 3.27
N ILE A 136 1.56 -7.53 4.23
CA ILE A 136 1.03 -8.89 4.20
C ILE A 136 -0.48 -8.82 4.39
N SER A 137 -1.21 -9.56 3.55
CA SER A 137 -2.63 -9.81 3.76
C SER A 137 -2.80 -10.97 4.73
N THR A 138 -3.36 -10.68 5.90
CA THR A 138 -3.66 -11.62 6.98
C THR A 138 -5.17 -11.73 7.20
N ASP A 139 -5.58 -12.64 8.09
CA ASP A 139 -6.93 -12.73 8.64
C ASP A 139 -7.34 -11.47 9.42
N ARG A 140 -6.38 -10.77 10.03
CA ARG A 140 -6.59 -9.53 10.81
C ARG A 140 -6.47 -8.25 9.98
N GLY A 141 -6.34 -8.35 8.67
CA GLY A 141 -6.19 -7.21 7.76
C GLY A 141 -4.82 -7.15 7.08
N ILE A 142 -4.49 -5.99 6.51
CA ILE A 142 -3.19 -5.77 5.88
C ILE A 142 -2.27 -5.16 6.92
N LEU A 143 -1.20 -5.88 7.26
CA LEU A 143 -0.24 -5.50 8.30
C LEU A 143 1.17 -5.48 7.72
N GLU A 144 2.08 -4.81 8.40
CA GLU A 144 3.51 -4.81 8.05
C GLU A 144 4.20 -6.08 8.58
N ALA A 145 5.30 -6.50 7.96
CA ALA A 145 6.00 -7.74 8.29
C ALA A 145 6.42 -7.86 9.77
N ARG A 146 6.93 -6.79 10.38
CA ARG A 146 7.34 -6.74 11.78
C ARG A 146 6.13 -6.87 12.70
N GLU A 147 5.03 -6.20 12.36
CA GLU A 147 3.77 -6.32 13.09
C GLU A 147 3.18 -7.74 12.99
N CYS A 148 3.31 -8.39 11.83
CA CYS A 148 2.90 -9.79 11.66
C CYS A 148 3.73 -10.73 12.56
N VAL A 149 5.04 -10.52 12.64
CA VAL A 149 5.94 -11.31 13.51
C VAL A 149 5.59 -11.08 14.98
N GLU A 150 5.36 -9.84 15.39
CA GLU A 150 4.96 -9.48 16.76
C GLU A 150 3.63 -10.14 17.16
N ARG A 151 2.63 -10.09 16.27
CA ARG A 151 1.30 -10.68 16.50
C ARG A 151 1.26 -12.19 16.26
N LYS A 152 2.36 -12.80 15.81
CA LYS A 152 2.47 -14.22 15.43
C LYS A 152 1.42 -14.64 14.39
N VAL A 153 1.26 -13.84 13.34
CA VAL A 153 0.32 -14.09 12.24
C VAL A 153 1.08 -14.19 10.91
N GLY A 154 0.79 -15.24 10.14
CA GLY A 154 1.29 -15.41 8.77
C GLY A 154 0.30 -14.86 7.73
N GLY A 155 0.67 -14.92 6.45
CA GLY A 155 -0.25 -14.50 5.40
C GLY A 155 0.35 -14.43 4.01
N MET A 156 -0.39 -13.81 3.10
CA MET A 156 0.04 -13.61 1.71
C MET A 156 0.84 -12.32 1.58
N LEU A 157 2.06 -12.41 1.05
CA LEU A 157 2.93 -11.26 0.87
C LEU A 157 2.42 -10.41 -0.31
N LEU A 158 2.00 -9.17 -0.07
CA LEU A 158 1.43 -8.31 -1.11
C LEU A 158 2.52 -7.58 -1.88
N CYS A 159 3.15 -6.62 -1.23
CA CYS A 159 4.09 -5.70 -1.86
C CYS A 159 5.22 -5.31 -0.90
N ARG A 160 6.33 -4.91 -1.49
CA ARG A 160 7.54 -4.40 -0.85
C ARG A 160 7.68 -2.93 -1.22
N VAL A 161 7.91 -2.09 -0.22
CA VAL A 161 7.92 -0.63 -0.34
C VAL A 161 9.17 -0.07 0.32
N LEU A 162 9.77 0.92 -0.33
CA LEU A 162 10.91 1.70 0.14
C LEU A 162 10.66 3.18 -0.11
#